data_AF-A0A1Y5DEI5-F1
#
_entry.id   AF-A0A1Y5DEI5-F1
#
_cell.length_a   1.000
_cell.length_b   1.000
_cell.length_c   1.000
_cell.angle_alpha   90.00
_cell.angle_beta   90.00
_cell.angle_gamma   90.00
#
_symmetry.space_group_name_H-M   'P 1'
#
loop_
_entity.id
_entity.type
_entity.pdbx_description
1 polymer ?
#
loop_
_entity_poly.entity_id
_entity_poly.type
_entity_poly.pdbx_seq_one_letter_code
_entity_poly.pdbx_strand_id
1 'polypeptide(L)'
;MWKLVAAVLGYLFVGPWGILLGLVVGHIIDSGKSNLAGLNIKRGSVRQQQAAFFQTLFLLMGRLAKADGVVSTEEIKLASDIMNRMGLSDDAKKQAIALFNQGKEASFDLVEVL
;
A
#
# COMPACT_ATOMS: atom_id res chain seq x y z
N MET A 1 1.01 21.28 7.73
CA MET A 1 -0.10 22.11 7.23
C MET A 1 -0.72 22.97 8.34
N TRP A 2 -0.77 22.49 9.58
CA TRP A 2 -1.35 23.22 10.70
C TRP A 2 -0.54 24.45 11.14
N LYS A 3 0.77 24.50 10.81
CA LYS A 3 1.63 25.68 11.01
C LYS A 3 1.05 26.98 10.43
N LEU A 4 0.58 26.95 9.18
CA LEU A 4 0.07 28.15 8.49
C LEU A 4 -1.29 28.58 9.04
N VAL A 5 -2.18 27.60 9.30
CA VAL A 5 -3.49 27.85 9.89
C VAL A 5 -3.35 28.45 11.29
N ALA A 6 -2.47 27.89 12.13
CA ALA A 6 -2.21 28.39 13.47
C ALA A 6 -1.51 29.75 13.48
N ALA A 7 -0.62 30.04 12.52
CA ALA A 7 0.02 31.34 12.36
C ALA A 7 -0.97 32.46 11.98
N VAL A 8 -1.89 32.18 11.05
CA VAL A 8 -2.94 33.14 10.64
C VAL A 8 -3.93 33.38 11.76
N LEU A 9 -4.35 32.32 12.48
CA LEU A 9 -5.20 32.47 13.65
C LEU A 9 -4.49 33.23 14.77
N GLY A 10 -3.24 32.91 15.06
CA GLY A 10 -2.44 33.63 16.05
C GLY A 10 -2.31 35.12 15.73
N TYR A 11 -2.09 35.46 14.45
CA TYR A 11 -2.09 36.85 14.00
C TYR A 11 -3.42 37.57 14.28
N LEU A 12 -4.55 36.89 14.08
CA LEU A 12 -5.87 37.49 14.26
C LEU A 12 -6.16 37.87 15.73
N PHE A 13 -5.67 37.09 16.69
CA PHE A 13 -5.94 37.32 18.12
C PHE A 13 -4.87 38.19 18.81
N VAL A 14 -3.60 38.09 18.41
CA VAL A 14 -2.46 38.67 19.14
C VAL A 14 -1.57 39.54 18.22
N GLY A 15 -1.95 39.72 16.96
CA GLY A 15 -1.19 40.51 15.99
C GLY A 15 0.14 39.86 15.60
N PRO A 16 1.18 40.64 15.23
CA PRO A 16 2.44 40.11 14.73
C PRO A 16 3.12 39.08 15.66
N TRP A 17 3.00 39.26 16.97
CA TRP A 17 3.53 38.32 17.98
C TRP A 17 2.82 36.96 17.98
N GLY A 18 1.54 36.95 17.59
CA GLY A 18 0.75 35.73 17.46
C GLY A 18 1.18 34.83 16.31
N ILE A 19 1.86 35.37 15.29
CA ILE A 19 2.44 34.55 14.20
C ILE A 19 3.52 33.62 14.75
N LEU A 20 4.41 34.14 15.60
CA LEU A 20 5.51 33.36 16.18
C LEU A 20 4.96 32.23 17.07
N LEU A 21 4.01 32.55 17.96
CA LEU A 21 3.34 31.56 18.80
C LEU A 21 2.55 30.54 17.97
N GLY A 22 1.81 30.99 16.96
CA GLY A 22 1.03 30.14 16.07
C GLY A 22 1.90 29.18 15.26
N LEU A 23 3.06 29.63 14.78
CA LEU A 23 4.03 28.77 14.09
C LEU A 23 4.60 27.70 15.01
N VAL A 24 4.93 28.03 16.26
CA VAL A 24 5.45 27.06 17.24
C VAL A 24 4.39 26.02 17.59
N VAL A 25 3.17 26.44 17.93
CA VAL A 25 2.06 25.53 18.27
C VAL A 25 1.67 24.66 17.08
N GLY A 26 1.52 25.26 15.90
CA GLY A 26 1.21 24.52 14.68
C GLY A 26 2.33 23.56 14.27
N HIS A 27 3.59 23.85 14.61
CA HIS A 27 4.71 22.95 14.40
C HIS A 27 4.65 21.73 15.30
N ILE A 28 4.29 21.90 16.57
CA ILE A 28 4.12 20.79 17.52
C ILE A 28 2.97 19.88 17.07
N ILE A 29 1.85 20.44 16.59
CA ILE A 29 0.70 19.66 16.09
C ILE A 29 1.07 18.90 14.79
N ASP A 30 1.72 19.57 13.83
CA ASP A 30 2.18 18.92 12.60
C ASP A 30 3.21 17.82 12.90
N SER A 31 4.10 18.03 13.87
CA SER A 31 5.14 17.05 14.26
C SER A 31 4.61 15.92 15.15
N GLY A 32 3.56 16.18 15.93
CA GLY A 32 2.82 15.14 16.65
C GLY A 32 2.14 14.16 15.70
N LYS A 33 1.63 14.64 14.56
CA LYS A 33 1.11 13.78 13.48
C LYS A 33 2.23 12.97 12.80
N SER A 34 3.44 13.51 12.65
CA SER A 34 4.57 12.73 12.15
C SER A 34 5.12 11.72 13.18
N ASN A 35 5.06 12.01 14.48
CA ASN A 35 5.43 11.05 15.53
C ASN A 35 4.36 9.98 15.78
N LEU A 36 3.08 10.28 15.59
CA LEU A 36 2.01 9.27 15.49
C LEU A 36 2.14 8.44 14.20
N ALA A 37 2.67 9.03 13.12
CA ALA A 37 3.07 8.26 11.93
C ALA A 37 4.28 7.35 12.20
N GLY A 38 5.21 7.77 13.07
CA GLY A 38 6.34 6.96 13.54
C GLY A 38 5.97 5.85 14.53
N LEU A 39 4.79 5.93 15.17
CA LEU A 39 4.18 4.86 15.98
C LEU A 39 3.40 3.83 15.12
N ASN A 40 3.41 3.93 13.77
CA ASN A 40 2.96 2.83 12.91
C ASN A 40 3.96 1.68 12.99
N ILE A 41 3.75 0.82 13.99
CA ILE A 41 4.23 -0.55 14.09
C ILE A 41 4.40 -1.17 12.69
N LYS A 42 5.65 -1.42 12.29
CA LYS A 42 6.04 -2.34 11.20
C LYS A 42 5.26 -2.25 9.87
N ARG A 43 4.60 -1.13 9.57
CA ARG A 43 3.99 -0.93 8.26
C ARG A 43 5.11 -0.53 7.32
N GLY A 44 5.61 -1.47 6.53
CA GLY A 44 6.47 -1.17 5.39
C GLY A 44 5.86 -0.04 4.57
N SER A 45 6.68 0.68 3.80
CA SER A 45 6.17 1.77 2.93
C SER A 45 4.93 1.30 2.16
N VAL A 46 3.99 2.21 1.85
CA VAL A 46 2.77 1.88 1.09
C VAL A 46 3.09 1.02 -0.14
N ARG A 47 4.23 1.31 -0.78
CA ARG A 47 4.77 0.59 -1.93
C ARG A 47 5.21 -0.85 -1.61
N GLN A 48 5.82 -1.10 -0.45
CA GLN A 48 6.16 -2.46 0.01
C GLN A 48 4.91 -3.28 0.32
N GLN A 49 3.90 -2.67 0.94
CA GLN A 49 2.63 -3.36 1.22
C GLN A 49 1.90 -3.73 -0.07
N GLN A 50 1.90 -2.83 -1.06
CA GLN A 50 1.34 -3.09 -2.38
C GLN A 50 2.08 -4.23 -3.10
N ALA A 51 3.42 -4.26 -3.01
CA ALA A 51 4.22 -5.33 -3.61
C ALA A 51 3.95 -6.69 -2.96
N ALA A 52 3.86 -6.75 -1.63
CA ALA A 52 3.54 -7.98 -0.91
C ALA A 52 2.12 -8.46 -1.23
N PHE A 53 1.13 -7.56 -1.19
CA PHE A 53 -0.24 -7.87 -1.59
C PHE A 53 -0.31 -8.42 -3.03
N PHE A 54 0.36 -7.74 -3.96
CA PHE A 54 0.48 -8.17 -5.34
C PHE A 54 1.06 -9.59 -5.43
N GLN A 55 2.18 -9.84 -4.75
CA GLN A 55 2.86 -11.13 -4.78
C GLN A 55 1.96 -12.26 -4.26
N THR A 56 1.40 -12.08 -3.07
CA THR A 56 0.51 -13.04 -2.42
C THR A 56 -0.74 -13.31 -3.26
N LEU A 57 -1.36 -12.27 -3.82
CA LEU A 57 -2.57 -12.41 -4.63
C LEU A 57 -2.36 -13.33 -5.84
N PHE A 58 -1.31 -13.11 -6.63
CA PHE A 58 -1.07 -13.91 -7.84
C PHE A 58 -0.65 -15.34 -7.52
N LEU A 59 0.13 -15.55 -6.44
CA LEU A 59 0.45 -16.89 -5.95
C LEU A 59 -0.82 -17.65 -5.53
N LEU A 60 -1.69 -17.01 -4.74
CA LEU A 60 -2.94 -17.62 -4.30
C LEU A 60 -3.90 -17.91 -5.46
N MET A 61 -3.99 -17.02 -6.44
CA MET A 61 -4.81 -17.28 -7.64
C MET A 61 -4.29 -18.48 -8.43
N GLY A 62 -2.97 -18.63 -8.56
CA GLY A 62 -2.37 -19.81 -9.19
C GLY A 62 -2.70 -21.09 -8.43
N ARG A 63 -2.60 -21.04 -7.09
CA ARG A 63 -2.91 -22.18 -6.23
C ARG A 63 -4.38 -22.55 -6.29
N LEU A 64 -5.26 -21.56 -6.23
CA LEU A 64 -6.71 -21.73 -6.31
C LEU A 64 -7.12 -22.30 -7.67
N ALA A 65 -6.59 -21.76 -8.76
CA ALA A 65 -6.89 -22.22 -10.11
C ALA A 65 -6.42 -23.66 -10.36
N LYS A 66 -5.39 -24.11 -9.64
CA LYS A 66 -4.90 -25.49 -9.73
C LYS A 66 -5.61 -26.46 -8.79
N ALA A 67 -6.44 -25.98 -7.86
CA ALA A 67 -7.10 -26.82 -6.86
C ALA A 67 -7.95 -27.93 -7.49
N ASP A 68 -8.60 -27.64 -8.62
CA ASP A 68 -9.44 -28.58 -9.37
C ASP A 68 -8.65 -29.39 -10.42
N GLY A 69 -7.32 -29.26 -10.45
CA GLY A 69 -6.40 -30.07 -11.25
C GLY A 69 -6.03 -29.49 -12.62
N VAL A 70 -6.87 -28.66 -13.24
CA VAL A 70 -6.59 -27.99 -14.52
C VAL A 70 -6.99 -26.52 -14.42
N VAL A 71 -6.14 -25.64 -14.94
CA VAL A 71 -6.45 -24.21 -15.03
C VAL A 71 -7.30 -23.95 -16.27
N SER A 72 -8.48 -23.39 -16.05
CA SER A 72 -9.47 -23.03 -17.06
C SER A 72 -9.16 -21.72 -17.78
N THR A 73 -9.81 -21.50 -18.92
CA THR A 73 -9.68 -20.23 -19.67
C THR A 73 -10.28 -19.07 -18.88
N GLU A 74 -11.33 -19.34 -18.11
CA GLU A 74 -12.04 -18.41 -17.24
C GLU A 74 -11.13 -17.88 -16.13
N GLU A 75 -10.30 -18.73 -15.53
CA GLU A 75 -9.33 -18.33 -14.50
C GLU A 75 -8.18 -17.51 -15.07
N ILE A 76 -7.69 -17.87 -16.26
CA ILE A 76 -6.68 -17.07 -16.98
C ILE A 76 -7.25 -15.68 -17.31
N LYS A 77 -8.50 -15.63 -17.75
CA LYS A 77 -9.21 -14.37 -18.03
C LYS A 77 -9.37 -13.55 -16.76
N LEU A 78 -9.78 -14.17 -15.65
CA LEU A 78 -9.91 -13.50 -14.35
C LEU A 78 -8.57 -12.90 -13.89
N ALA A 79 -7.48 -13.67 -13.97
CA ALA A 79 -6.15 -13.19 -13.61
C ALA A 79 -5.75 -11.99 -14.50
N SER A 80 -6.01 -12.07 -15.80
CA SER A 80 -5.74 -10.98 -16.76
C SER A 80 -6.57 -9.72 -16.49
N ASP A 81 -7.84 -9.88 -16.16
CA ASP A 81 -8.74 -8.78 -15.80
C ASP A 81 -8.29 -8.09 -14.51
N ILE A 82 -7.82 -8.86 -13.52
CA ILE A 82 -7.24 -8.33 -12.29
C ILE A 82 -5.97 -7.53 -12.58
N MET A 83 -5.07 -8.05 -13.42
CA MET A 83 -3.87 -7.31 -13.85
C MET A 83 -4.21 -5.97 -14.50
N ASN A 84 -5.25 -5.94 -15.34
CA ASN A 84 -5.71 -4.72 -16.00
C ASN A 84 -6.35 -3.74 -15.01
N ARG A 85 -7.19 -4.21 -14.09
CA ARG A 85 -7.80 -3.39 -13.03
C ARG A 85 -6.77 -2.77 -12.09
N MET A 86 -5.69 -3.49 -11.82
CA MET A 86 -4.57 -3.00 -11.02
C MET A 86 -3.67 -2.00 -11.79
N GLY A 87 -3.90 -1.80 -13.09
CA GLY A 87 -3.10 -0.89 -13.92
C GLY A 87 -1.64 -1.32 -14.04
N LEU A 88 -1.37 -2.63 -14.05
CA LEU A 88 -0.01 -3.15 -14.11
C LEU A 88 0.68 -2.79 -15.42
N SER A 89 1.94 -2.36 -15.33
CA SER A 89 2.84 -2.25 -16.49
C SER A 89 3.11 -3.63 -17.10
N ASP A 90 3.62 -3.66 -18.33
CA ASP A 90 3.91 -4.93 -19.02
C ASP A 90 4.91 -5.81 -18.26
N ASP A 91 5.90 -5.20 -17.59
CA ASP A 91 6.85 -5.95 -16.77
C ASP A 91 6.21 -6.48 -15.48
N ALA A 92 5.31 -5.70 -14.86
CA ALA A 92 4.55 -6.17 -13.71
C ALA A 92 3.56 -7.29 -14.09
N LYS A 93 2.98 -7.26 -15.30
CA LYS A 93 2.17 -8.36 -15.84
C LYS A 93 2.98 -9.63 -16.01
N LYS A 94 4.21 -9.56 -16.57
CA LYS A 94 5.10 -10.73 -16.66
C LYS A 94 5.41 -11.31 -15.28
N GLN A 95 5.66 -10.46 -14.29
CA GLN A 95 5.90 -10.89 -12.91
C GLN A 95 4.65 -11.56 -12.31
N ALA A 96 3.47 -11.00 -12.54
CA ALA A 96 2.20 -11.57 -12.10
C ALA A 96 1.96 -12.96 -12.70
N ILE A 97 2.28 -13.15 -13.98
CA ILE A 97 2.20 -14.45 -14.67
C ILE A 97 3.18 -15.45 -14.06
N ALA A 98 4.42 -15.03 -13.76
CA ALA A 98 5.41 -15.89 -13.12
C ALA A 98 4.94 -16.33 -11.72
N LEU A 99 4.40 -15.42 -10.92
CA LEU A 99 3.84 -15.71 -9.59
C LEU A 99 2.61 -16.62 -9.67
N PHE A 100 1.70 -16.38 -10.62
CA PHE A 100 0.58 -17.27 -10.87
C PHE A 100 1.06 -18.68 -11.23
N ASN A 101 2.09 -18.78 -12.08
CA ASN A 101 2.68 -20.07 -12.43
C ASN A 101 3.33 -20.76 -11.23
N GLN A 102 4.06 -20.02 -10.40
CA GLN A 102 4.63 -20.53 -9.16
C GLN A 102 3.54 -21.03 -8.19
N GLY A 103 2.43 -20.33 -8.07
CA GLY A 103 1.31 -20.74 -7.21
C GLY A 103 0.65 -22.06 -7.64
N LYS A 104 0.71 -22.40 -8.94
CA LYS A 104 0.21 -23.69 -9.45
C LYS A 104 1.09 -24.88 -9.04
N GLU A 105 2.34 -24.65 -8.64
CA GLU A 105 3.25 -25.74 -8.30
C GLU A 105 2.74 -26.53 -7.08
N ALA A 106 2.87 -27.85 -7.13
CA ALA A 106 2.30 -28.74 -6.12
C ALA A 106 2.95 -28.57 -4.73
N SER A 107 4.19 -28.09 -4.69
CA SER A 107 5.01 -27.87 -3.49
C SER A 107 4.88 -26.48 -2.88
N PHE A 108 3.89 -25.68 -3.30
CA PHE A 108 3.71 -24.33 -2.78
C PHE A 108 3.22 -24.35 -1.32
N ASP A 109 4.06 -23.88 -0.38
CA ASP A 109 3.70 -23.70 1.02
C ASP A 109 3.03 -22.34 1.24
N LEU A 110 1.76 -22.37 1.64
CA LEU A 110 0.96 -21.18 1.92
C LEU A 110 1.43 -20.45 3.18
N VAL A 111 2.10 -21.15 4.11
CA VAL A 111 2.55 -20.60 5.39
C VAL A 111 3.74 -19.66 5.20
N GLU A 112 4.52 -19.81 4.13
CA GLU A 112 5.68 -18.95 3.84
C GLU A 112 5.28 -17.57 3.28
N VAL A 113 4.04 -17.42 2.81
CA VAL A 113 3.56 -16.23 2.08
C VAL A 113 2.61 -15.35 2.93
N LEU A 114 2.20 -15.83 4.11
CA LEU A 114 1.35 -15.14 5.10
C LEU A 114 2.19 -14.43 6.17
#